data_AF-A0A512J954-F1
#
_entry.id   AF-A0A512J954-F1
#
_cell.length_a   1.000
_cell.length_b   1.000
_cell.length_c   1.000
_cell.angle_alpha   90.00
_cell.angle_beta   90.00
_cell.angle_gamma   90.00
#
_symmetry.space_group_name_H-M   'P 1'
#
loop_
_entity.id
_entity.type
_entity.pdbx_description
1 polymer ?
#
loop_
_entity_poly.entity_id
_entity_poly.type
_entity_poly.pdbx_seq_one_letter_code
_entity_poly.pdbx_strand_id
1 'polypeptide(L)' 'MAETNILDLVLSNVIRFLIEGGLPLQVVEEEGKLRYFAEGRGLDAGQIIASARLLGMKGLTPPANG' A
#
# COMPACT_ATOMS: atom_id res chain seq x y z
N MET A 1 21.75 -10.14 0.08
CA MET A 1 20.45 -10.79 0.36
C MET A 1 19.51 -9.69 0.78
N ALA A 2 18.48 -9.40 -0.01
CA ALA A 2 17.51 -8.36 0.33
C ALA A 2 16.74 -8.83 1.55
N GLU A 3 17.01 -8.22 2.70
CA GLU A 3 16.16 -8.32 3.87
C GLU A 3 14.77 -7.85 3.40
N THR A 4 13.85 -8.80 3.24
CA THR A 4 12.52 -8.49 2.74
C THR A 4 11.84 -7.73 3.86
N ASN A 5 11.79 -6.40 3.74
CA ASN A 5 11.19 -5.56 4.75
C ASN A 5 9.70 -5.94 4.85
N ILE A 6 9.24 -6.24 6.05
CA ILE A 6 7.83 -6.59 6.31
C ILE A 6 6.89 -5.53 5.74
N LEU A 7 7.32 -4.26 5.76
CA LEU A 7 6.60 -3.13 5.17
C LEU A 7 6.43 -3.27 3.65
N ASP A 8 7.43 -3.79 2.94
CA ASP A 8 7.37 -3.95 1.47
C ASP A 8 6.38 -5.05 1.08
N LEU A 9 6.31 -6.14 1.86
CA LEU A 9 5.32 -7.20 1.68
C LEU A 9 3.90 -6.70 1.95
N VAL A 10 3.72 -5.93 3.03
CA VAL A 10 2.42 -5.33 3.36
C VAL A 10 1.98 -4.38 2.25
N LEU A 11 2.85 -3.48 1.81
CA LEU A 11 2.56 -2.53 0.72
C LEU A 11 2.22 -3.25 -0.59
N SER A 12 2.98 -4.29 -0.94
CA SER A 12 2.70 -5.10 -2.13
C SER A 12 1.30 -5.73 -2.10
N ASN A 13 0.89 -6.27 -0.94
CA ASN A 13 -0.44 -6.83 -0.77
C ASN A 13 -1.54 -5.77 -0.83
N VAL A 14 -1.30 -4.60 -0.22
CA VAL A 14 -2.21 -3.46 -0.24
C VAL A 14 -2.43 -2.95 -1.66
N ILE A 15 -1.35 -2.72 -2.40
CA ILE A 15 -1.40 -2.22 -3.79
C ILE A 15 -2.20 -3.19 -4.65
N ARG A 16 -1.92 -4.50 -4.54
CA ARG A 16 -2.67 -5.54 -5.25
C ARG A 16 -4.17 -5.48 -4.93
N PHE A 17 -4.54 -5.44 -3.65
CA PHE A 17 -5.94 -5.36 -3.24
C PHE A 17 -6.65 -4.12 -3.79
N LEU A 18 -5.98 -2.96 -3.77
CA LEU A 18 -6.55 -1.71 -4.29
C LEU A 18 -6.79 -1.76 -5.80
N ILE A 19 -5.83 -2.30 -6.56
CA ILE A 19 -5.94 -2.46 -8.02
C ILE A 19 -7.04 -3.47 -8.36
N GLU A 20 -7.10 -4.61 -7.67
CA GLU A 20 -8.16 -5.62 -7.84
C GLU A 20 -9.55 -5.07 -7.48
N GLY A 21 -9.61 -4.15 -6.51
CA GLY A 21 -10.82 -3.41 -6.13
C GLY A 21 -11.23 -2.31 -7.13
N GLY A 22 -10.48 -2.11 -8.21
CA GLY A 22 -10.79 -1.14 -9.26
C GLY A 22 -10.35 0.30 -8.95
N LEU A 23 -9.53 0.52 -7.91
CA LEU A 23 -8.95 1.83 -7.67
C LEU A 23 -7.92 2.15 -8.76
N PRO A 24 -8.02 3.29 -9.46
CA PRO A 24 -7.06 3.69 -10.50
C PRO A 24 -5.75 4.18 -9.85
N LEU A 25 -4.99 3.24 -9.32
CA LEU A 25 -3.72 3.48 -8.64
C LEU A 25 -2.55 3.39 -9.63
N GLN A 26 -1.73 4.43 -9.66
CA GLN A 26 -0.47 4.46 -10.40
C GLN A 26 0.69 4.35 -9.41
N VAL A 27 1.69 3.56 -9.76
CA VAL A 27 2.92 3.39 -8.97
C VAL A 27 4.09 3.80 -9.86
N VAL A 28 4.87 4.77 -9.39
CA VAL A 28 6.02 5.33 -10.11
C VAL A 28 7.25 5.21 -9.23
N GLU A 29 8.37 4.75 -9.80
CA GLU A 29 9.66 4.77 -9.12
C GLU A 29 10.43 6.05 -9.50
N GLU A 30 10.78 6.84 -8.50
CA GLU A 30 11.50 8.11 -8.67
C GLU A 30 12.60 8.21 -7.63
N GLU A 31 13.85 8.38 -8.05
CA GLU A 31 15.04 8.40 -7.17
C GLU A 31 15.17 7.16 -6.26
N GLY A 32 14.76 5.99 -6.76
CA GLY A 32 14.75 4.73 -6.01
C GLY A 32 13.69 4.66 -4.91
N LYS A 33 12.69 5.56 -4.94
CA LYS A 33 11.54 5.54 -4.03
C LYS A 33 10.25 5.32 -4.82
N LEU A 34 9.39 4.47 -4.29
CA LEU A 34 8.05 4.28 -4.82
C LEU A 34 7.16 5.46 -4.42
N ARG A 35 6.48 6.03 -5.41
CA ARG A 35 5.45 7.05 -5.27
C ARG A 35 4.12 6.49 -5.79
N TYR A 36 3.05 6.81 -5.07
CA TYR A 36 1.73 6.29 -5.34
C TYR A 36 0.81 7.43 -5.75
N PHE A 37 -0.01 7.24 -6.77
CA PHE A 37 -0.97 8.25 -7.21
C PHE A 37 -2.33 7.63 -7.44
N ALA A 38 -3.39 8.25 -6.92
CA ALA A 38 -4.77 7.91 -7.23
C ALA A 38 -5.46 9.16 -7.77
N GLU A 39 -6.07 9.05 -8.96
CA GLU A 39 -6.79 10.17 -9.60
C GLU A 39 -5.95 11.46 -9.70
N GLY A 40 -4.65 11.33 -9.98
CA GLY A 40 -3.72 12.45 -10.09
C GLY A 40 -3.27 13.06 -8.74
N ARG A 41 -3.67 12.49 -7.60
CA ARG A 41 -3.21 12.90 -6.27
C ARG A 41 -2.12 11.97 -5.76
N GLY A 42 -1.00 12.55 -5.31
CA GLY A 42 0.06 11.80 -4.64
C GLY A 42 -0.40 11.28 -3.29
N LEU A 43 -0.07 10.02 -2.99
CA LEU A 43 -0.38 9.34 -1.75
C LEU A 43 0.91 8.81 -1.12
N ASP A 44 1.01 8.93 0.20
CA ASP A 44 2.04 8.25 0.97
C ASP A 44 1.64 6.80 1.32
N ALA A 45 2.60 6.02 1.82
CA ALA A 45 2.40 4.62 2.19
C ALA A 45 1.30 4.44 3.26
N GLY A 46 1.18 5.39 4.21
CA GLY A 46 0.16 5.34 5.25
C GLY A 46 -1.25 5.54 4.69
N GLN A 47 -1.41 6.49 3.77
CA GLN A 47 -2.66 6.73 3.06
C GLN A 47 -3.06 5.51 2.22
N ILE A 48 -2.11 4.90 1.51
CA ILE A 48 -2.33 3.67 0.73
C ILE A 48 -2.83 2.52 1.62
N ILE A 49 -2.19 2.29 2.76
CA ILE A 49 -2.60 1.27 3.74
C ILE A 49 -3.99 1.60 4.31
N ALA A 50 -4.26 2.86 4.64
CA ALA A 50 -5.55 3.29 5.17
C ALA A 50 -6.68 3.09 4.15
N SER A 51 -6.46 3.40 2.88
CA SER A 51 -7.43 3.17 1.80
C SER A 51 -7.82 1.70 1.68
N ALA A 52 -6.84 0.78 1.70
CA ALA A 52 -7.16 -0.65 1.63
C ALA A 52 -7.98 -1.13 2.84
N ARG A 53 -7.69 -0.61 4.04
CA ARG A 53 -8.51 -0.90 5.22
C ARG A 53 -9.95 -0.40 5.08
N LEU A 54 -10.14 0.83 4.61
CA LEU A 54 -11.48 1.41 4.39
C LEU A 54 -12.29 0.61 3.37
N LEU A 55 -11.61 0.03 2.36
CA LEU A 55 -12.22 -0.81 1.35
C LEU A 55 -12.37 -2.29 1.76
N GLY A 56 -12.04 -2.63 3.02
CA GLY A 56 -12.35 -3.94 3.61
C GLY A 56 -11.21 -4.96 3.60
N MET A 57 -9.97 -4.56 3.30
CA MET A 57 -8.81 -5.45 3.41
C MET A 57 -8.57 -5.83 4.88
N LYS A 58 -8.79 -7.11 5.22
CA LYS A 58 -8.56 -7.67 6.55
C LYS A 58 -7.08 -8.06 6.73
N GLY A 59 -6.57 -7.98 7.96
CA GLY A 59 -5.22 -8.47 8.30
C GLY A 59 -4.08 -7.45 8.18
N LEU A 60 -4.38 -6.14 8.06
CA LEU A 60 -3.37 -5.08 8.03
C LEU A 60 -3.03 -4.51 9.40
N THR A 61 -3.61 -5.01 10.49
CA THR A 61 -3.35 -4.54 11.85
C THR A 61 -2.02 -5.12 12.35
N PRO A 62 -1.09 -4.30 12.88
CA PRO A 62 -0.09 -4.84 13.79
C PRO A 62 -0.84 -5.57 14.92
N PRO A 63 -0.32 -6.67 15.48
CA PRO A 63 -0.93 -7.28 16.64
C PRO A 63 -1.15 -6.18 17.69
N ALA A 64 -2.41 -5.96 18.06
CA ALA A 64 -2.71 -5.24 19.27
C ALA A 64 -2.14 -6.12 20.37
N ASN A 65 -1.02 -5.70 20.97
CA ASN A 65 -0.50 -6.35 22.16
C ASN A 65 -1.62 -6.26 23.21
N GLY A 66 -2.26 -7.39 23.47
CA GLY A 66 -3.15 -7.63 24.61
C GLY A 66 -2.35 -8.14 25.79
#